data_AF-A0A920TJ38-F1
#
_entry.id   AF-A0A920TJ38-F1
#
_cell.length_a   1.000
_cell.length_b   1.000
_cell.length_c   1.000
_cell.angle_alpha   90.00
_cell.angle_beta   90.00
_cell.angle_gamma   90.00
#
_symmetry.space_group_name_H-M   'P 1'
#
loop_
_entity.id
_entity.type
_entity.pdbx_description
1 polymer ?
#
loop_
_entity_poly.entity_id
_entity_poly.type
_entity_poly.pdbx_seq_one_letter_code
_entity_poly.pdbx_strand_id
1 'polypeptide(L)'
;MWGIHPEGNAKTIDWETFQEPSPNKIPFGEEALRRFFRWRCWFDYGTGLSGDLFSHDFDQINQIMGLGIPKYASSSGGIYFYKDGRDVPDVWNATLEYPDKDLTVLYSATLSSLNARGNRIMGHDATMQIGGESNAGTLGGFIVTADPYSTKYKERLDKGVIIQNILFILMLLAQKKLMASHLQLLSILQIKDYFIHIRW
;
A
#
# COMPACT_ATOMS: atom_id res chain seq x y z
N MET A 1 -3.19 -21.86 8.65
CA MET A 1 -2.61 -22.03 7.30
C MET A 1 -3.70 -22.67 6.43
N TRP A 2 -3.95 -22.17 5.22
CA TRP A 2 -5.04 -22.66 4.37
C TRP A 2 -4.91 -24.16 4.07
N GLY A 3 -6.02 -24.88 4.11
CA GLY A 3 -6.07 -26.31 3.85
C GLY A 3 -5.75 -26.64 2.40
N ILE A 4 -5.27 -27.87 2.15
CA ILE A 4 -5.17 -28.44 0.81
C ILE A 4 -6.57 -28.94 0.43
N HIS A 5 -7.03 -28.64 -0.79
CA HIS A 5 -8.35 -29.08 -1.25
C HIS A 5 -8.41 -30.63 -1.25
N PRO A 6 -9.49 -31.26 -0.74
CA PRO A 6 -9.58 -32.73 -0.67
C PRO A 6 -9.43 -33.45 -2.01
N GLU A 7 -9.82 -32.79 -3.10
CA GLU A 7 -9.71 -33.34 -4.47
C GLU A 7 -8.39 -32.97 -5.18
N GLY A 8 -7.45 -32.31 -4.50
CA GLY A 8 -6.15 -31.96 -5.08
C GLY A 8 -5.30 -33.21 -5.29
N ASN A 9 -5.11 -33.63 -6.55
CA ASN A 9 -4.32 -34.79 -6.92
C ASN A 9 -3.80 -34.69 -8.37
N ALA A 10 -3.00 -35.66 -8.81
CA ALA A 10 -2.34 -35.65 -10.12
C ALA A 10 -3.32 -35.67 -11.32
N LYS A 11 -4.60 -36.00 -11.11
CA LYS A 11 -5.63 -35.98 -12.17
C LYS A 11 -6.32 -34.63 -12.28
N THR A 12 -6.28 -33.81 -11.22
CA THR A 12 -6.99 -32.53 -11.14
C THR A 12 -6.05 -31.32 -11.20
N ILE A 13 -4.74 -31.55 -11.04
CA ILE A 13 -3.71 -30.52 -11.07
C ILE A 13 -2.71 -30.85 -12.18
N ASP A 14 -2.62 -29.98 -13.18
CA ASP A 14 -1.55 -30.01 -14.17
C ASP A 14 -0.27 -29.40 -13.58
N TRP A 15 0.44 -30.24 -12.82
CA TRP A 15 1.64 -29.82 -12.11
C TRP A 15 2.80 -29.48 -13.03
N GLU A 16 2.94 -30.21 -14.15
CA GLU A 16 4.04 -29.97 -15.09
C GLU A 16 3.92 -28.58 -15.72
N THR A 17 2.72 -28.16 -16.11
CA THR A 17 2.47 -26.79 -16.58
C THR A 17 2.65 -25.77 -15.47
N PHE A 18 2.15 -26.04 -14.26
CA PHE A 18 2.28 -25.10 -13.14
C PHE A 18 3.74 -24.81 -12.77
N GLN A 19 4.59 -25.84 -12.71
CA GLN A 19 6.00 -25.70 -12.35
C GLN A 19 6.90 -25.36 -13.54
N GLU A 20 6.35 -25.19 -14.75
CA GLU A 20 7.12 -24.94 -15.97
C GLU A 20 8.09 -23.76 -15.84
N PRO A 21 7.68 -22.60 -15.25
CA PRO A 21 8.58 -21.46 -15.06
C PRO A 21 9.62 -21.66 -13.94
N SER A 22 9.43 -22.66 -13.07
CA SER A 22 10.33 -22.90 -11.94
C SER A 22 11.65 -23.52 -12.39
N PRO A 23 12.81 -22.97 -11.99
CA PRO A 23 14.10 -23.61 -12.22
C PRO A 23 14.32 -24.84 -11.34
N ASN A 24 13.58 -24.97 -10.22
CA ASN A 24 13.70 -26.05 -9.26
C ASN A 24 12.46 -26.96 -9.31
N LYS A 25 12.39 -27.81 -10.34
CA LYS A 25 11.26 -28.74 -10.52
C LYS A 25 11.30 -29.88 -9.50
N ILE A 26 10.12 -30.29 -9.04
CA ILE A 26 9.96 -31.42 -8.12
C ILE A 26 8.91 -32.41 -8.66
N PRO A 27 9.04 -33.70 -8.34
CA PRO A 27 8.01 -34.67 -8.72
C PRO A 27 6.69 -34.38 -8.01
N PHE A 28 5.57 -34.73 -8.65
CA PHE A 28 4.26 -34.62 -8.02
C PHE A 28 4.19 -35.50 -6.77
N GLY A 29 3.69 -34.93 -5.67
CA GLY A 29 3.59 -35.57 -4.36
C GLY A 29 3.03 -34.60 -3.32
N GLU A 30 3.19 -34.92 -2.05
CA GLU A 30 2.70 -34.08 -0.95
C GLU A 30 3.30 -32.66 -0.98
N GLU A 31 4.60 -32.55 -1.27
CA GLU A 31 5.29 -31.27 -1.37
C GLU A 31 4.81 -30.43 -2.57
N ALA A 32 4.55 -31.07 -3.72
CA ALA A 32 3.97 -30.41 -4.88
C ALA A 32 2.56 -29.89 -4.57
N LEU A 33 1.72 -30.68 -3.90
CA LEU A 33 0.40 -30.24 -3.44
C LEU A 33 0.51 -29.03 -2.49
N ARG A 34 1.42 -29.09 -1.51
CA ARG A 34 1.67 -27.99 -0.58
C ARG A 34 2.09 -26.72 -1.32
N ARG A 35 3.00 -26.85 -2.30
CA ARG A 35 3.51 -25.76 -3.12
C ARG A 35 2.45 -25.20 -4.07
N PHE A 36 1.61 -26.03 -4.67
CA PHE A 36 0.50 -25.58 -5.51
C PHE A 36 -0.49 -24.69 -4.75
N PHE A 37 -0.98 -25.14 -3.59
CA PHE A 37 -1.98 -24.39 -2.82
C PHE A 37 -1.42 -23.19 -2.05
N ARG A 38 -0.10 -23.12 -1.86
CA ARG A 38 0.57 -22.08 -1.06
C ARG A 38 1.70 -21.40 -1.83
N TRP A 39 1.64 -21.40 -3.15
CA TRP A 39 2.71 -21.05 -4.08
C TRP A 39 3.46 -19.76 -3.74
N ARG A 40 2.75 -18.77 -3.19
CA ARG A 40 3.29 -17.49 -2.70
C ARG A 40 4.37 -17.60 -1.61
N CYS A 41 4.51 -18.77 -0.99
CA CYS A 41 5.52 -19.04 0.02
C CYS A 41 6.89 -19.45 -0.59
N TRP A 42 6.96 -19.64 -1.91
CA TRP A 42 8.20 -20.04 -2.60
C TRP A 42 8.54 -19.11 -3.76
N PHE A 43 9.81 -18.71 -3.84
CA PHE A 43 10.33 -17.92 -4.96
C PHE A 43 10.31 -18.68 -6.29
N ASP A 44 10.22 -20.01 -6.25
CA ASP A 44 10.05 -20.86 -7.44
C ASP A 44 8.79 -20.53 -8.25
N TYR A 45 7.75 -19.96 -7.60
CA TYR A 45 6.43 -19.75 -8.20
C TYR A 45 5.93 -18.30 -8.10
N GLY A 46 6.72 -17.40 -7.52
CA GLY A 46 6.30 -16.01 -7.32
C GLY A 46 7.43 -15.10 -6.86
N THR A 47 7.11 -13.83 -6.68
CA THR A 47 8.07 -12.78 -6.30
C THR A 47 7.98 -12.39 -4.81
N GLY A 48 7.30 -13.23 -4.02
CA GLY A 48 7.04 -13.01 -2.61
C GLY A 48 6.23 -11.74 -2.33
N LEU A 49 6.44 -11.13 -1.16
CA LEU A 49 5.73 -9.92 -0.73
C LEU A 49 5.86 -8.75 -1.72
N SER A 50 6.93 -8.71 -2.51
CA SER A 50 7.19 -7.62 -3.45
C SER A 50 6.17 -7.57 -4.60
N GLY A 51 5.71 -8.71 -5.12
CA GLY A 51 4.68 -8.74 -6.16
C GLY A 51 3.30 -9.19 -5.70
N ASP A 52 3.17 -9.71 -4.48
CA ASP A 52 1.85 -10.07 -3.90
C ASP A 52 1.15 -8.86 -3.28
N LEU A 53 1.88 -8.02 -2.53
CA LEU A 53 1.29 -6.88 -1.80
C LEU A 53 1.91 -5.54 -2.21
N PHE A 54 3.24 -5.45 -2.28
CA PHE A 54 3.91 -4.17 -2.53
C PHE A 54 3.58 -3.59 -3.90
N SER A 55 3.51 -4.41 -4.96
CA SER A 55 3.20 -3.95 -6.32
C SER A 55 1.90 -3.15 -6.39
N HIS A 56 0.87 -3.55 -5.66
CA HIS A 56 -0.42 -2.89 -5.68
C HIS A 56 -0.39 -1.58 -4.90
N ASP A 57 0.14 -1.58 -3.67
CA ASP A 57 0.33 -0.36 -2.86
C ASP A 57 1.22 0.66 -3.61
N PHE A 58 2.29 0.18 -4.25
CA PHE A 58 3.21 1.01 -4.99
C PHE A 58 2.55 1.61 -6.23
N ASP A 59 1.83 0.82 -7.02
CA ASP A 59 1.14 1.32 -8.21
C ASP A 59 0.09 2.37 -7.84
N GLN A 60 -0.67 2.16 -6.76
CA GLN A 60 -1.61 3.16 -6.25
C GLN A 60 -0.92 4.50 -5.94
N ILE A 61 0.18 4.49 -5.18
CA ILE A 61 0.91 5.72 -4.85
C ILE A 61 1.54 6.32 -6.11
N ASN A 62 2.10 5.49 -6.99
CA ASN A 62 2.72 5.91 -8.22
C ASN A 62 1.72 6.61 -9.17
N GLN A 63 0.49 6.12 -9.28
CA GLN A 63 -0.58 6.77 -10.05
C GLN A 63 -1.01 8.11 -9.45
N ILE A 64 -1.06 8.23 -8.12
CA ILE A 64 -1.46 9.46 -7.43
C ILE A 64 -0.36 10.53 -7.54
N MET A 65 0.90 10.14 -7.38
CA MET A 65 2.04 11.05 -7.21
C MET A 65 2.92 11.18 -8.45
N GLY A 66 2.74 10.33 -9.46
CA GLY A 66 3.58 10.29 -10.66
C GLY A 66 5.06 10.04 -10.31
N LEU A 67 5.35 9.01 -9.52
CA LEU A 67 6.70 8.75 -9.00
C LEU A 67 7.66 8.21 -10.06
N GLY A 68 7.20 7.33 -10.94
CA GLY A 68 8.06 6.63 -11.88
C GLY A 68 8.98 5.61 -11.19
N ILE A 69 10.20 5.47 -11.69
CA ILE A 69 11.18 4.48 -11.21
C ILE A 69 12.12 5.16 -10.19
N PRO A 70 12.37 4.56 -9.01
CA PRO A 70 13.30 5.13 -8.03
C PRO A 70 14.73 5.13 -8.54
N LYS A 71 15.52 6.11 -8.10
CA LYS A 71 16.95 6.18 -8.45
C LYS A 71 17.78 5.16 -7.68
N TYR A 72 17.43 4.93 -6.41
CA TYR A 72 18.06 3.93 -5.56
C TYR A 72 17.01 3.13 -4.83
N ALA A 73 17.30 1.85 -4.61
CA ALA A 73 16.47 0.97 -3.82
C ALA A 73 17.36 0.15 -2.87
N SER A 74 16.91 0.01 -1.62
CA SER A 74 17.48 -0.96 -0.68
C SER A 74 16.35 -1.71 0.01
N SER A 75 16.61 -2.96 0.39
CA SER A 75 15.59 -3.82 0.98
C SER A 75 16.20 -4.81 1.96
N SER A 76 15.43 -5.16 2.99
CA SER A 76 15.79 -6.17 3.97
C SER A 76 14.54 -6.89 4.49
N GLY A 77 14.72 -8.08 5.01
CA GLY A 77 13.63 -8.90 5.50
C GLY A 77 14.08 -10.30 5.86
N GLY A 78 13.14 -11.12 6.31
CA GLY A 78 13.41 -12.51 6.64
C GLY A 78 12.16 -13.26 7.05
N ILE A 79 12.37 -14.52 7.43
CA ILE A 79 11.35 -15.39 7.98
C ILE A 79 11.49 -15.37 9.51
N TYR A 80 10.64 -14.62 10.20
CA TYR A 80 10.73 -14.43 11.64
C TYR A 80 9.66 -15.20 12.41
N PHE A 81 8.43 -15.30 11.90
CA PHE A 81 7.31 -15.96 12.59
C PHE A 81 6.95 -17.32 11.97
N TYR A 82 6.70 -17.38 10.66
CA TYR A 82 6.21 -18.60 10.00
C TYR A 82 7.34 -19.57 9.66
N LYS A 83 7.56 -20.57 10.53
CA LYS A 83 8.58 -21.64 10.36
C LYS A 83 8.04 -22.86 9.62
N ASP A 84 7.41 -22.65 8.46
CA ASP A 84 6.72 -23.70 7.68
C ASP A 84 7.49 -24.18 6.44
N GLY A 85 8.80 -23.88 6.38
CA GLY A 85 9.67 -24.25 5.26
C GLY A 85 9.44 -23.43 3.99
N ARG A 86 8.79 -22.25 4.09
CA ARG A 86 8.84 -21.22 3.04
C ARG A 86 10.26 -20.70 2.84
N ASP A 87 10.55 -20.14 1.67
CA ASP A 87 11.77 -19.37 1.41
C ASP A 87 11.48 -17.88 1.19
N VAL A 88 10.20 -17.52 0.99
CA VAL A 88 9.73 -16.14 0.94
C VAL A 88 9.66 -15.54 2.36
N PRO A 89 10.22 -14.34 2.58
CA PRO A 89 10.13 -13.61 3.86
C PRO A 89 8.69 -13.37 4.31
N ASP A 90 8.41 -13.51 5.61
CA ASP A 90 7.14 -13.08 6.21
C ASP A 90 7.17 -11.64 6.75
N VAL A 91 8.37 -11.07 6.85
CA VAL A 91 8.62 -9.66 7.10
C VAL A 91 9.56 -9.14 6.02
N TRP A 92 9.17 -8.04 5.36
CA TRP A 92 9.93 -7.43 4.27
C TRP A 92 9.75 -5.92 4.27
N ASN A 93 10.85 -5.20 4.09
CA ASN A 93 10.88 -3.74 4.05
C ASN A 93 11.71 -3.27 2.84
N ALA A 94 11.33 -2.13 2.29
CA ALA A 94 12.06 -1.49 1.20
C ALA A 94 12.10 0.03 1.35
N THR A 95 13.24 0.61 0.98
CA THR A 95 13.47 2.05 0.86
C THR A 95 13.71 2.37 -0.60
N LEU A 96 12.92 3.30 -1.15
CA LEU A 96 12.99 3.72 -2.55
C LEU A 96 13.23 5.23 -2.60
N GLU A 97 14.36 5.64 -3.17
CA GLU A 97 14.84 7.01 -3.15
C GLU A 97 14.55 7.73 -4.47
N TYR A 98 13.96 8.92 -4.39
CA TYR A 98 13.65 9.79 -5.52
C TYR A 98 14.25 11.19 -5.29
N PRO A 99 15.59 11.34 -5.35
CA PRO A 99 16.23 12.63 -5.08
C PRO A 99 15.80 13.72 -6.06
N ASP A 100 15.45 13.37 -7.31
CA ASP A 100 14.97 14.34 -8.30
C ASP A 100 13.52 14.81 -8.03
N LYS A 101 12.87 14.23 -7.00
CA LYS A 101 11.52 14.57 -6.52
C LYS A 101 11.51 14.93 -5.03
N ASP A 102 12.68 15.09 -4.42
CA ASP A 102 12.85 15.43 -3.00
C ASP A 102 12.06 14.53 -2.03
N LEU A 103 11.93 13.22 -2.35
CA LEU A 103 11.17 12.29 -1.52
C LEU A 103 11.78 10.89 -1.44
N THR A 104 11.38 10.17 -0.40
CA THR A 104 11.69 8.76 -0.17
C THR A 104 10.38 8.02 0.11
N VAL A 105 10.24 6.81 -0.47
CA VAL A 105 9.14 5.89 -0.14
C VAL A 105 9.68 4.78 0.74
N LEU A 106 9.04 4.58 1.89
CA LEU A 106 9.31 3.48 2.80
C LEU A 106 8.14 2.50 2.78
N TYR A 107 8.43 1.24 2.46
CA TYR A 107 7.46 0.15 2.52
C TYR A 107 7.82 -0.81 3.64
N SER A 108 6.82 -1.25 4.41
CA SER A 108 7.00 -2.18 5.53
C SER A 108 5.83 -3.17 5.63
N ALA A 109 6.09 -4.42 5.28
CA ALA A 109 5.14 -5.51 5.34
C ALA A 109 5.48 -6.51 6.45
N THR A 110 4.43 -6.97 7.15
CA THR A 110 4.49 -8.13 8.05
C THR A 110 3.24 -8.97 7.87
N LEU A 111 3.41 -10.28 7.71
CA LEU A 111 2.30 -11.23 7.62
C LEU A 111 1.87 -11.77 8.99
N SER A 112 2.61 -11.45 10.06
CA SER A 112 2.36 -11.97 11.42
C SER A 112 1.45 -11.09 12.27
N SER A 113 0.92 -9.99 11.70
CA SER A 113 -0.01 -9.09 12.38
C SER A 113 -1.14 -8.67 11.46
N LEU A 114 -2.36 -8.63 12.00
CA LEU A 114 -3.54 -8.11 11.32
C LEU A 114 -3.75 -6.61 11.54
N ASN A 115 -2.89 -5.96 12.33
CA ASN A 115 -3.05 -4.54 12.61
C ASN A 115 -2.54 -3.70 11.43
N ALA A 116 -3.43 -2.91 10.83
CA ALA A 116 -3.11 -2.06 9.69
C ALA A 116 -2.32 -0.82 10.13
N ARG A 117 -1.25 -0.49 9.38
CA ARG A 117 -0.50 0.77 9.56
C ARG A 117 -1.10 1.94 8.77
N GLY A 118 -1.74 1.64 7.63
CA GLY A 118 -2.25 2.63 6.68
C GLY A 118 -1.13 3.30 5.88
N ASN A 119 -1.52 4.00 4.81
CA ASN A 119 -0.59 4.71 3.95
C ASN A 119 -0.48 6.16 4.42
N ARG A 120 0.74 6.69 4.52
CA ARG A 120 1.01 8.05 5.00
C ARG A 120 1.87 8.80 4.00
N ILE A 121 1.42 9.98 3.60
CA ILE A 121 2.17 10.95 2.81
C ILE A 121 2.49 12.12 3.72
N MET A 122 3.76 12.34 4.01
CA MET A 122 4.23 13.31 4.99
C MET A 122 4.95 14.43 4.27
N GLY A 123 4.29 15.57 4.11
CA GLY A 123 4.89 16.80 3.58
C GLY A 123 5.19 17.79 4.70
N HIS A 124 5.92 18.85 4.37
CA HIS A 124 6.28 19.90 5.31
C HIS A 124 5.06 20.62 5.91
N ASP A 125 4.03 20.89 5.11
CA ASP A 125 2.86 21.66 5.55
C ASP A 125 1.69 20.80 6.04
N ALA A 126 1.66 19.53 5.68
CA ALA A 126 0.57 18.62 6.04
C ALA A 126 0.97 17.15 5.87
N THR A 127 0.34 16.30 6.67
CA THR A 127 0.35 14.85 6.50
C THR A 127 -1.01 14.38 6.03
N MET A 128 -1.04 13.53 5.00
CA MET A 128 -2.21 12.78 4.58
C MET A 128 -2.07 11.33 5.04
N GLN A 129 -3.12 10.79 5.65
CA GLN A 129 -3.26 9.37 5.95
C GLN A 129 -4.42 8.80 5.13
N ILE A 130 -4.19 7.68 4.46
CA ILE A 130 -5.16 7.01 3.60
C ILE A 130 -5.36 5.58 4.14
N GLY A 131 -6.61 5.11 4.15
CA GLY A 131 -6.91 3.69 4.34
C GLY A 131 -6.14 2.85 3.31
N GLY A 132 -5.35 1.87 3.78
CA GLY A 132 -4.51 1.04 2.92
C GLY A 132 -5.31 0.09 2.01
N GLU A 133 -4.59 -0.64 1.15
CA GLU A 133 -5.07 -1.48 0.05
C GLU A 133 -6.31 -2.35 0.34
N SER A 134 -6.48 -2.82 1.58
CA SER A 134 -7.58 -3.71 1.93
C SER A 134 -8.81 -3.02 2.52
N ASN A 135 -8.81 -1.69 2.71
CA ASN A 135 -9.73 -1.00 3.64
C ASN A 135 -9.81 -1.69 5.02
N ALA A 136 -8.85 -2.56 5.35
CA ALA A 136 -8.80 -3.36 6.59
C ALA A 136 -8.18 -2.56 7.75
N GLY A 137 -8.24 -1.24 7.66
CA GLY A 137 -7.90 -0.32 8.73
C GLY A 137 -9.14 0.47 9.16
N THR A 138 -9.06 1.14 10.31
CA THR A 138 -10.16 1.98 10.84
C THR A 138 -10.48 3.23 10.00
N LEU A 139 -9.73 3.48 8.93
CA LEU A 139 -9.83 4.67 8.09
C LEU A 139 -10.53 4.35 6.78
N GLY A 140 -11.86 4.50 6.74
CA GLY A 140 -12.68 4.44 5.53
C GLY A 140 -12.62 5.73 4.71
N GLY A 141 -11.42 6.18 4.33
CA GLY A 141 -11.20 7.42 3.60
C GLY A 141 -9.78 7.96 3.76
N PHE A 142 -9.64 9.29 3.71
CA PHE A 142 -8.37 9.96 4.00
C PHE A 142 -8.53 11.05 5.07
N ILE A 143 -7.50 11.22 5.89
CA ILE A 143 -7.37 12.30 6.87
C ILE A 143 -6.21 13.18 6.42
N VAL A 144 -6.41 14.50 6.39
CA VAL A 144 -5.32 15.46 6.19
C VAL A 144 -5.16 16.27 7.47
N THR A 145 -3.97 16.27 8.02
CA THR A 145 -3.61 17.02 9.22
C THR A 145 -2.55 18.05 8.84
N ALA A 146 -2.84 19.33 9.09
CA ALA A 146 -1.86 20.41 8.89
C ALA A 146 -0.71 20.30 9.90
N ASP A 147 0.51 20.55 9.44
CA ASP A 147 1.70 20.58 10.28
C ASP A 147 1.69 21.85 11.17
N PRO A 148 2.01 21.76 12.48
CA PRO A 148 2.08 22.93 13.35
C PRO A 148 3.08 24.00 12.88
N TYR A 149 4.12 23.61 12.16
CA TYR A 149 5.14 24.50 11.62
C TYR A 149 4.94 24.81 10.14
N SER A 150 3.74 24.52 9.61
CA SER A 150 3.39 24.82 8.22
C SER A 150 3.64 26.30 7.90
N THR A 151 4.41 26.55 6.85
CA THR A 151 4.61 27.89 6.30
C THR A 151 3.42 28.33 5.44
N LYS A 152 2.69 27.38 4.84
CA LYS A 152 1.52 27.62 3.99
C LYS A 152 0.23 27.89 4.77
N TYR A 153 0.04 27.23 5.90
CA TYR A 153 -1.22 27.28 6.67
C TYR A 153 -1.13 28.07 7.97
N LYS A 154 0.02 28.67 8.28
CA LYS A 154 0.29 29.42 9.52
C LYS A 154 -0.83 30.38 9.91
N GLU A 155 -1.21 31.30 9.02
CA GLU A 155 -2.24 32.31 9.32
C GLU A 155 -3.61 31.67 9.62
N ARG A 156 -3.94 30.57 8.94
CA ARG A 156 -5.20 29.85 9.14
C ARG A 156 -5.18 29.04 10.43
N LEU A 157 -4.02 28.56 10.86
CA LEU A 157 -3.83 27.91 12.15
C LEU A 157 -3.94 28.94 13.29
N ASP A 158 -3.24 30.07 13.17
CA ASP A 158 -3.26 31.16 14.17
C ASP A 158 -4.67 31.71 14.39
N LYS A 159 -5.46 31.83 13.30
CA LYS A 159 -6.85 32.28 13.35
C LYS A 159 -7.84 31.18 13.79
N GLY A 160 -7.38 29.96 14.08
CA GLY A 160 -8.22 28.81 14.42
C GLY A 160 -9.15 28.35 13.29
N VAL A 161 -8.89 28.79 12.05
CA VAL A 161 -9.67 28.40 10.86
C VAL A 161 -9.39 26.95 10.50
N ILE A 162 -8.13 26.50 10.63
CA ILE A 162 -7.76 25.09 10.56
C ILE A 162 -7.51 24.60 11.98
N ILE A 163 -8.19 23.51 12.36
CA ILE A 163 -8.01 22.87 13.65
C ILE A 163 -7.20 21.59 13.43
N GLN A 164 -6.14 21.40 14.23
CA GLN A 164 -5.34 20.18 14.21
C GLN A 164 -6.22 18.94 14.46
N ASN A 165 -5.94 17.85 13.76
CA ASN A 165 -6.59 16.55 13.92
C ASN A 165 -8.09 16.48 13.56
N ILE A 166 -8.67 17.53 12.96
CA ILE A 166 -10.04 17.46 12.44
C ILE A 166 -10.02 17.05 10.97
N LEU A 167 -10.86 16.06 10.63
CA LEU A 167 -11.08 15.55 9.29
C LEU A 167 -11.30 16.70 8.28
N PHE A 168 -10.28 16.99 7.47
CA PHE A 168 -10.24 18.12 6.53
C PHE A 168 -11.42 18.11 5.53
N ILE A 169 -11.97 16.92 5.24
CA ILE A 169 -13.14 16.75 4.36
C ILE A 169 -14.40 17.43 4.93
N LEU A 170 -14.58 17.44 6.26
CA LEU A 170 -15.78 18.02 6.88
C LEU A 170 -15.76 19.55 6.87
N MET A 171 -14.59 20.17 7.01
CA MET A 171 -14.46 21.64 6.97
C MET A 171 -14.68 22.23 5.57
N LEU A 172 -14.15 21.60 4.52
CA LEU A 172 -14.33 22.07 3.14
C LEU A 172 -15.79 21.92 2.66
N LEU A 173 -16.48 20.85 3.09
CA LEU A 173 -17.91 20.66 2.82
C LEU A 173 -18.77 21.66 3.61
N ALA A 174 -18.40 22.00 4.85
CA ALA A 174 -19.11 23.01 5.64
C ALA A 174 -18.96 24.42 5.05
N GLN A 175 -17.76 24.80 4.62
CA GLN A 175 -17.54 26.08 3.94
C GLN A 175 -18.22 26.14 2.56
N LYS A 176 -18.27 25.03 1.81
CA LYS A 176 -19.03 24.97 0.55
C LYS A 176 -20.55 24.95 0.76
N LYS A 177 -21.09 24.35 1.83
CA LYS A 177 -22.53 24.44 2.15
C LYS A 177 -23.00 25.87 2.41
N LEU A 178 -22.14 26.73 2.93
CA LEU A 178 -22.42 28.16 3.07
C LEU A 178 -22.34 28.95 1.74
N MET A 179 -21.78 28.36 0.67
CA MET A 179 -21.67 29.00 -0.65
C MET A 179 -22.49 28.32 -1.77
N ALA A 180 -23.04 27.12 -1.52
CA ALA A 180 -23.73 26.31 -2.51
C ALA A 180 -25.26 26.51 -2.46
N SER A 181 -25.73 27.66 -2.90
CA SER A 181 -27.13 27.84 -3.31
C SER A 181 -27.37 27.45 -4.78
N HIS A 182 -26.39 26.90 -5.51
CA HIS A 182 -26.60 26.40 -6.88
C HIS A 182 -25.84 25.07 -7.13
N LEU A 183 -26.58 24.13 -7.71
CA LEU A 183 -26.28 22.75 -8.08
C LEU A 183 -24.98 22.54 -8.90
N GLN A 184 -24.22 21.48 -8.62
CA GLN A 184 -23.95 20.32 -9.50
C GLN A 184 -22.74 19.49 -9.04
N LEU A 185 -22.79 18.20 -9.37
CA LEU A 185 -21.82 17.13 -9.08
C LEU A 185 -20.36 17.59 -9.15
N LEU A 186 -19.66 17.54 -8.01
CA LEU A 186 -18.19 17.53 -7.99
C LEU A 186 -17.72 16.10 -8.32
N SER A 187 -17.29 15.90 -9.56
CA SER A 187 -16.64 14.67 -10.01
C SER A 187 -15.21 14.57 -9.46
N ILE A 188 -14.69 13.35 -9.43
CA ILE A 188 -13.33 12.93 -9.01
C ILE A 188 -12.20 13.80 -9.60
N LEU A 189 -12.45 14.52 -10.70
CA LEU A 189 -11.51 15.44 -11.34
C LEU A 189 -11.12 16.64 -10.46
N GLN A 190 -12.03 17.22 -9.67
CA GLN A 190 -11.67 18.36 -8.82
C GLN A 190 -10.77 17.97 -7.65
N ILE A 191 -10.79 16.70 -7.23
CA ILE A 191 -9.87 16.20 -6.21
C ILE A 191 -8.44 16.21 -6.77
N LYS A 192 -8.23 15.80 -8.03
CA LYS A 192 -6.89 15.83 -8.65
C LYS A 192 -6.29 17.25 -8.68
N ASP A 193 -7.07 18.28 -8.96
CA ASP A 193 -6.58 19.67 -8.99
C ASP A 193 -6.14 20.17 -7.60
N TYR A 194 -6.78 19.71 -6.52
CA TYR A 194 -6.32 19.99 -5.16
C TYR A 194 -5.04 19.23 -4.80
N PHE A 195 -4.82 18.05 -5.36
CA PHE A 195 -3.61 17.24 -5.13
C PHE A 195 -2.40 17.77 -5.92
N ILE A 196 -2.61 18.34 -7.11
CA ILE A 196 -1.54 18.89 -7.96
C ILE A 196 -1.01 20.25 -7.45
N HIS A 197 -1.82 21.01 -6.71
CA HIS A 197 -1.42 22.28 -6.09
C HIS A 197 -0.87 22.15 -4.65
N ILE A 198 -0.82 20.93 -4.13
CA ILE A 198 0.05 20.58 -3.00
C ILE A 198 1.38 20.16 -3.63
N ARG A 199 2.26 21.13 -3.87
CA ARG A 199 3.69 20.81 -3.98
C ARG A 199 4.08 20.25 -2.61
N TRP A 200 4.42 18.97 -2.60
CA TRP A 200 5.00 18.27 -1.46
C TRP A 200 6.42 18.78 -1.21
#